data_AF-A0A844HQ97-F1
#
_entry.id   AF-A0A844HQ97-F1
#
_cell.length_a   1.000
_cell.length_b   1.000
_cell.length_c   1.000
_cell.angle_alpha   90.00
_cell.angle_beta   90.00
_cell.angle_gamma   90.00
#
_symmetry.space_group_name_H-M   'P 1'
#
loop_
_entity.id
_entity.type
_entity.pdbx_description
1 polymer ?
#
loop_
_entity_poly.entity_id
_entity_poly.type
_entity_poly.pdbx_seq_one_letter_code
_entity_poly.pdbx_strand_id
1 'polypeptide(L)' 'MSLTQSQLITYLRDEQNIGEAIDNDTELFSSGILDSVSMVGLITYIEETTGTIIQPGDVTLENFDTANRIAAFVASLA' A
#
# COMPACT_ATOMS: atom_id res chain seq x y z
N MET A 1 14.57 -5.27 -3.38
CA MET A 1 13.62 -6.14 -4.11
C MET A 1 12.38 -5.31 -4.39
N SER A 2 11.82 -5.34 -5.59
CA SER A 2 10.74 -4.44 -5.99
C SER A 2 9.39 -4.91 -5.43
N LEU A 3 8.67 -4.04 -4.72
CA LEU A 3 7.27 -4.29 -4.35
C LEU A 3 6.38 -4.12 -5.58
N THR A 4 5.47 -5.07 -5.81
CA THR A 4 4.50 -4.99 -6.92
C THR A 4 3.08 -4.75 -6.42
N GLN A 5 2.24 -4.16 -7.28
CA GLN A 5 0.83 -3.91 -6.98
C GLN A 5 0.08 -5.20 -6.65
N SER A 6 0.41 -6.31 -7.33
CA SER A 6 -0.21 -7.61 -7.06
C SER A 6 0.09 -8.13 -5.66
N GLN A 7 1.29 -7.91 -5.12
CA GLN A 7 1.62 -8.27 -3.73
C GLN A 7 0.82 -7.44 -2.74
N LEU A 8 0.73 -6.13 -2.98
CA LEU A 8 -0.12 -5.21 -2.22
C LEU A 8 -1.59 -5.66 -2.19
N ILE A 9 -2.17 -5.92 -3.37
CA ILE A 9 -3.56 -6.36 -3.48
C ILE A 9 -3.78 -7.70 -2.78
N THR A 10 -2.80 -8.62 -2.86
CA THR A 10 -2.89 -9.91 -2.18
C THR A 10 -2.87 -9.74 -0.67
N TYR A 11 -1.97 -8.92 -0.13
CA TYR A 11 -1.91 -8.57 1.29
C TYR A 11 -3.23 -7.92 1.77
N LEU A 12 -3.74 -6.95 1.02
CA LEU A 12 -4.99 -6.26 1.36
C LEU A 12 -6.21 -7.20 1.36
N ARG A 13 -6.29 -8.13 0.39
CA ARG A 13 -7.37 -9.12 0.35
C ARG A 13 -7.34 -10.08 1.53
N ASP A 14 -6.16 -10.54 1.91
CA ASP A 14 -5.98 -11.48 3.02
C ASP A 14 -6.28 -10.80 4.37
N GLU A 15 -5.69 -9.62 4.59
CA GLU A 15 -5.77 -8.91 5.86
C GLU A 15 -7.17 -8.30 6.12
N GLN A 16 -7.83 -7.80 5.07
CA GLN A 16 -9.10 -7.07 5.20
C GLN A 16 -10.34 -7.89 4.80
N ASN A 17 -10.17 -9.15 4.36
CA ASN A 17 -11.28 -10.00 3.89
C ASN A 17 -12.17 -9.31 2.82
N ILE A 18 -11.57 -8.48 1.99
CA ILE A 18 -12.31 -7.73 0.95
C ILE A 18 -12.64 -8.69 -0.18
N GLY A 19 -13.92 -9.05 -0.29
CA GLY A 19 -14.46 -9.86 -1.38
C GLY A 19 -14.66 -9.09 -2.69
N GLU A 20 -14.42 -7.78 -2.69
CA GLU A 20 -14.49 -6.93 -3.88
C GLU A 20 -13.19 -6.94 -4.69
N ALA A 21 -13.33 -6.74 -6.00
CA ALA A 21 -12.21 -6.66 -6.92
C ALA A 21 -11.46 -5.33 -6.70
N ILE A 22 -10.46 -5.34 -5.82
CA ILE A 22 -9.49 -4.25 -5.73
C ILE A 22 -8.64 -4.26 -7.00
N ASP A 23 -8.69 -3.16 -7.75
CA ASP A 23 -7.89 -2.88 -8.93
C ASP A 23 -6.67 -2.02 -8.56
N ASN A 24 -5.71 -1.88 -9.47
CA ASN A 24 -4.47 -1.16 -9.18
C ASN A 24 -4.70 0.34 -8.90
N ASP A 25 -5.72 0.91 -9.53
CA ASP A 25 -6.10 2.32 -9.42
C ASP A 25 -7.31 2.52 -8.48
N THR A 26 -7.74 1.46 -7.79
CA THR A 26 -8.77 1.57 -6.75
C THR A 26 -8.21 2.40 -5.59
N GLU A 27 -8.96 3.45 -5.23
CA GLU A 27 -8.70 4.23 -4.04
C GLU A 27 -8.89 3.33 -2.81
N LEU A 28 -7.87 3.23 -1.97
CA LEU A 28 -7.82 2.41 -0.78
C LEU A 28 -8.18 3.24 0.45
N PHE A 29 -7.69 4.48 0.52
CA PHE A 29 -7.97 5.37 1.65
C PHE A 29 -9.23 6.19 1.40
N SER A 30 -9.35 6.78 0.21
CA SER A 30 -10.50 7.63 -0.12
C SER A 30 -11.82 6.85 -0.13
N SER A 31 -11.78 5.55 -0.44
CA SER A 31 -12.93 4.64 -0.37
C SER A 31 -13.22 4.10 1.03
N GLY A 32 -12.29 4.24 1.98
CA GLY A 32 -12.38 3.63 3.31
C GLY A 32 -12.06 2.13 3.34
N ILE A 33 -11.48 1.57 2.29
CA ILE A 33 -10.95 0.20 2.26
C ILE A 33 -9.82 0.01 3.28
N LEU A 34 -9.01 1.05 3.49
CA LEU A 34 -7.81 1.01 4.30
C LEU A 34 -7.90 2.02 5.46
N ASP A 35 -7.92 1.49 6.67
CA ASP A 35 -7.97 2.27 7.91
C ASP A 35 -6.58 2.72 8.37
N SER A 36 -6.54 3.73 9.25
CA SER A 36 -5.29 4.24 9.84
C SER A 36 -4.45 3.18 10.56
N VAL A 37 -5.09 2.12 11.08
CA VAL A 37 -4.38 1.00 11.71
C VAL A 37 -3.74 0.09 10.66
N SER A 38 -4.50 -0.28 9.63
CA SER A 38 -4.02 -1.10 8.51
C SER A 38 -2.89 -0.40 7.73
N MET A 39 -2.88 0.94 7.71
CA MET A 39 -1.81 1.74 7.11
C MET A 39 -0.46 1.49 7.77
N VAL A 40 -0.40 1.45 9.10
CA VAL A 40 0.85 1.18 9.83
C VAL A 40 1.36 -0.23 9.54
N GLY A 41 0.46 -1.20 9.47
CA GLY A 41 0.79 -2.58 9.07
C GLY A 41 1.33 -2.65 7.64
N LEU A 42 0.68 -1.92 6.72
CA LEU A 42 1.13 -1.85 5.33
C LEU A 42 2.52 -1.22 5.21
N ILE A 43 2.77 -0.10 5.87
CA ILE A 43 4.10 0.55 5.88
C ILE A 43 5.15 -0.46 6.36
N THR A 44 4.89 -1.10 7.50
CA THR A 44 5.80 -2.12 8.05
C THR A 44 6.07 -3.25 7.05
N TYR A 45 5.02 -3.77 6.40
CA TYR A 45 5.14 -4.81 5.38
C TYR A 45 6.02 -4.37 4.20
N ILE A 46 5.87 -3.12 3.74
CA ILE A 46 6.66 -2.56 2.64
C ILE A 46 8.13 -2.43 3.06
N GLU A 47 8.39 -1.87 4.24
CA GLU A 47 9.74 -1.70 4.78
C GLU A 47 10.44 -3.05 4.95
N GLU A 48 9.76 -4.07 5.48
CA GLU A 48 10.29 -5.43 5.62
C GLU A 48 10.54 -6.11 4.27
N THR A 49 9.65 -5.90 3.29
CA THR A 49 9.74 -6.52 1.96
C THR A 49 10.86 -5.91 1.12
N THR A 50 11.07 -4.60 1.23
CA THR A 50 11.97 -3.86 0.34
C THR A 50 13.28 -3.43 1.01
N GLY A 51 13.29 -3.36 2.34
CA GLY A 51 14.39 -2.82 3.14
C GLY A 51 14.45 -1.28 3.15
N THR A 52 13.44 -0.59 2.58
CA THR A 52 13.37 0.88 2.61
C THR A 52 12.82 1.39 3.94
N ILE A 53 13.02 2.67 4.24
CA ILE A 53 12.40 3.35 5.39
C ILE A 53 11.42 4.39 4.85
N ILE A 54 10.16 4.32 5.25
CA ILE A 54 9.10 5.24 4.85
C ILE A 54 8.91 6.25 5.98
N GLN A 55 9.07 7.54 5.67
CA GLN A 55 8.82 8.55 6.69
C GLN A 55 7.33 8.80 6.84
N PRO A 56 6.82 9.08 8.05
CA PRO A 56 5.41 9.41 8.27
C PRO A 56 4.91 10.58 7.41
N GLY A 57 5.79 11.51 7.04
CA GLY A 57 5.47 12.65 6.16
C GLY A 57 5.29 12.27 4.69
N ASP A 58 5.86 11.14 4.25
CA ASP A 58 5.70 10.64 2.88
C ASP A 58 4.38 9.88 2.69
N VAL A 59 3.74 9.51 3.80
CA VAL A 59 2.49 8.75 3.81
C VAL A 59 1.30 9.68 3.59
N THR A 60 1.14 10.11 2.35
CA THR A 60 0.06 10.99 1.90
C THR A 60 -0.91 10.25 1.00
N LEU A 61 -2.13 10.78 0.82
CA LEU A 61 -3.07 10.22 -0.17
C LEU A 61 -2.49 10.24 -1.60
N GLU A 62 -1.60 11.18 -1.91
CA GLU A 62 -0.94 11.22 -3.22
C GLU A 62 -0.02 10.02 -3.46
N ASN A 63 0.59 9.47 -2.41
CA ASN A 63 1.50 8.33 -2.48
C ASN A 63 0.85 6.99 -2.11
N PHE A 64 -0.15 7.01 -1.21
CA PHE A 64 -0.70 5.81 -0.58
C PHE A 64 -2.16 5.51 -0.92
N ASP A 65 -2.84 6.35 -1.70
CA ASP A 65 -4.26 6.14 -1.97
C ASP A 65 -4.55 4.98 -2.94
N THR A 66 -3.60 4.54 -3.78
CA THR A 66 -3.82 3.39 -4.67
C THR A 66 -2.62 2.45 -4.67
N ALA A 67 -2.84 1.17 -4.97
CA ALA A 67 -1.76 0.18 -5.07
C ALA A 67 -0.70 0.60 -6.10
N ASN A 68 -1.13 1.23 -7.20
CA ASN A 68 -0.24 1.76 -8.24
C ASN A 68 0.66 2.90 -7.71
N ARG A 69 0.08 3.85 -6.97
CA ARG A 69 0.83 4.96 -6.34
C ARG A 69 1.84 4.45 -5.34
N ILE A 70 1.45 3.48 -4.51
CA ILE A 70 2.35 2.89 -3.50
C ILE A 70 3.52 2.20 -4.20
N ALA A 71 3.26 1.37 -5.21
CA ALA A 71 4.31 0.69 -5.95
C ALA A 71 5.26 1.69 -6.66
N ALA A 72 4.72 2.77 -7.24
CA ALA A 72 5.50 3.83 -7.85
C ALA A 72 6.35 4.60 -6.83
N PHE A 73 5.78 4.92 -5.66
CA PHE A 73 6.47 5.58 -4.56
C PHE A 73 7.63 4.71 -4.06
N VAL A 74 7.38 3.43 -3.79
CA VAL A 74 8.41 2.48 -3.35
C VAL A 74 9.51 2.31 -4.41
N ALA A 75 9.14 2.27 -5.70
CA ALA A 75 10.11 2.24 -6.79
C ALA A 75 10.95 3.53 -6.88
N SER A 76 10.46 4.66 -6.40
CA SER A 76 11.21 5.92 -6.35
C SER A 76 12.20 6.01 -5.18
N LEU A 77 12.04 5.16 -4.15
CA LEU A 77 12.93 5.07 -2.99
C LEU A 77 14.10 4.10 -3.19
N ALA A 78 14.02 3.22 -4.20
CA ALA A 78 15.00 2.19 -4.53
C ALA A 78 16.08 2.70 -5.50
#